data_AF-A0A820FC86-F1
#
_entry.id   AF-A0A820FC86-F1
#
_cell.length_a   1.000
_cell.length_b   1.000
_cell.length_c   1.000
_cell.angle_alpha   90.00
_cell.angle_beta   90.00
_cell.angle_gamma   90.00
#
_symmetry.space_group_name_H-M   'P 1'
#
loop_
_entity.id
_entity.type
_entity.pdbx_description
1 polymer ?
#
loop_
_entity_poly.entity_id
_entity_poly.type
_entity_poly.pdbx_seq_one_letter_code
_entity_poly.pdbx_strand_id
1 'polypeptide(L)'
;MEQVSYRVLSILFTLCYVLDGSHFRGGIISWRPLNNSVTGTTTQILLHQRYFWWRMYSGFSGYLCTEHDVVVGTLINIIPAATLMCLRNCTSSTYPSSGVTVNMITSDCDSNPLIESWGGELYTTLTLPITTSITIGYTSSAWLTALYIGGGQGWSIVNRMNLALRPDGYINSSPVTTTLPCILYQRNVSIVHVVQMADNDATDTLLCRWSNSNSSYNYNQNDECVGVCKAMPAGTTLTASNCTLQFILPNASIYYACALQIEDYYDTTSPHPMSSVPIQFLFYAYNKGAGACTTAPSIIGVRPNRACIGVPVGVQLNETVEIQTYCPGQTIIDLVTSSPYGMQHSAISNPSTGK
;
A
#
# COMPACT_ATOMS: atom_id res chain seq x y z
N MET A 1 -14.67 71.53 -20.86
CA MET A 1 -13.55 70.58 -20.79
C MET A 1 -13.50 70.07 -19.37
N GLU A 2 -13.96 68.84 -19.13
CA GLU A 2 -13.51 67.97 -18.03
C GLU A 2 -14.14 66.60 -18.27
N GLN A 3 -13.33 65.67 -18.80
CA GLN A 3 -13.70 64.26 -18.90
C GLN A 3 -13.36 63.60 -17.57
N VAL A 4 -14.37 63.14 -16.84
CA VAL A 4 -14.18 62.24 -15.70
C VAL A 4 -13.98 60.83 -16.25
N SER A 5 -12.74 60.35 -16.17
CA SER A 5 -12.37 58.99 -16.53
C SER A 5 -12.73 58.04 -15.39
N TYR A 6 -13.74 57.19 -15.59
CA TYR A 6 -13.98 56.05 -14.71
C TYR A 6 -13.14 54.87 -15.21
N ARG A 7 -12.00 54.64 -14.56
CA ARG A 7 -11.27 53.37 -14.71
C ARG A 7 -11.99 52.30 -13.89
N VAL A 8 -12.72 51.43 -14.56
CA VAL A 8 -13.20 50.18 -13.95
C VAL A 8 -11.99 49.29 -13.76
N LEU A 9 -11.52 49.17 -12.52
CA LEU A 9 -10.53 48.17 -12.13
C LEU A 9 -11.28 46.84 -11.95
N SER A 10 -11.32 46.02 -13.00
CA SER A 10 -11.79 44.64 -12.89
C SER A 10 -10.78 43.83 -12.07
N ILE A 11 -11.02 43.71 -10.76
CA ILE A 11 -10.33 42.74 -9.92
C ILE A 11 -10.89 41.37 -10.29
N LEU A 12 -10.17 40.65 -11.15
CA LEU A 12 -10.41 39.24 -11.39
C LEU A 12 -10.01 38.50 -10.11
N PHE A 13 -10.96 38.30 -9.20
CA PHE A 13 -10.82 37.29 -8.14
C PHE A 13 -10.86 35.92 -8.81
N THR A 14 -9.74 35.49 -9.37
CA THR A 14 -9.52 34.07 -9.60
C THR A 14 -9.44 33.45 -8.22
N LEU A 15 -10.58 32.95 -7.73
CA LEU A 15 -10.56 31.91 -6.71
C LEU A 15 -9.80 30.73 -7.33
N CYS A 16 -8.49 30.70 -7.14
CA CYS A 16 -7.73 29.46 -7.12
C CYS A 16 -8.26 28.69 -5.92
N TYR A 17 -9.36 27.96 -6.11
CA TYR A 17 -9.59 26.79 -5.30
C TYR A 17 -8.45 25.84 -5.62
N VAL A 18 -7.41 25.86 -4.78
CA VAL A 18 -6.48 24.74 -4.71
C VAL A 18 -7.30 23.60 -4.12
N LEU A 19 -8.09 22.92 -4.95
CA LEU A 19 -8.62 21.60 -4.63
C LEU A 19 -7.43 20.64 -4.75
N ASP A 20 -6.42 20.81 -3.90
CA ASP A 20 -5.35 19.83 -3.75
C ASP A 20 -5.98 18.65 -3.04
N GLY A 21 -6.31 17.61 -3.81
CA GLY A 21 -6.85 16.36 -3.29
C GLY A 21 -5.80 15.69 -2.41
N SER A 22 -5.65 16.08 -1.15
CA SER A 22 -4.85 15.33 -0.19
C SER A 22 -5.59 14.05 0.18
N HIS A 23 -5.30 12.92 -0.48
CA HIS A 23 -6.12 11.73 -0.23
C HIS A 23 -5.39 10.41 -0.32
N PHE A 24 -4.32 10.25 -1.09
CA PHE A 24 -3.71 8.92 -1.17
C PHE A 24 -2.92 8.57 0.09
N ARG A 25 -3.06 7.33 0.55
CA ARG A 25 -2.35 6.79 1.73
C ARG A 25 -1.52 5.55 1.41
N GLY A 26 -1.52 5.08 0.16
CA GLY A 26 -0.71 3.97 -0.29
C GLY A 26 -1.53 2.80 -0.84
N GLY A 27 -0.85 1.68 -1.06
CA GLY A 27 -1.46 0.48 -1.58
C GLY A 27 -0.45 -0.48 -2.22
N ILE A 28 -1.01 -1.50 -2.88
CA ILE A 28 -0.30 -2.62 -3.49
C ILE A 28 -1.02 -3.08 -4.75
N ILE A 29 -0.24 -3.58 -5.72
CA ILE A 29 -0.71 -4.33 -6.87
C ILE A 29 0.09 -5.63 -6.95
N SER A 30 -0.59 -6.77 -6.98
CA SER A 30 0.02 -8.09 -7.13
C SER A 30 -0.80 -8.92 -8.13
N TRP A 31 -0.23 -10.01 -8.63
CA TRP A 31 -0.91 -10.89 -9.57
C TRP A 31 -0.42 -12.33 -9.43
N ARG A 32 -1.24 -13.29 -9.83
CA ARG A 32 -0.82 -14.69 -9.93
C ARG A 32 -1.61 -15.41 -11.02
N PRO A 33 -1.06 -16.44 -11.67
CA PRO A 33 -1.84 -17.30 -12.54
C PRO A 33 -2.90 -18.06 -11.71
N LEU A 34 -4.09 -18.25 -12.27
CA LEU A 34 -5.10 -19.16 -11.68
C LEU A 34 -4.67 -20.63 -11.81
N ASN A 35 -3.92 -20.93 -12.87
CA ASN A 35 -3.24 -22.19 -13.07
C ASN A 35 -1.82 -21.89 -13.58
N ASN A 36 -0.81 -22.24 -12.78
CA ASN A 36 0.60 -22.01 -13.10
C ASN A 36 1.17 -23.06 -14.06
N SER A 37 0.46 -24.16 -14.32
CA SER A 37 0.85 -25.23 -15.23
C SER A 37 0.22 -25.01 -16.61
N VAL A 38 1.03 -24.75 -17.63
CA VAL A 38 0.53 -24.31 -18.94
C VAL A 38 0.36 -25.47 -19.91
N THR A 39 -0.79 -25.53 -20.58
CA THR A 39 -1.05 -26.42 -21.73
C THR A 39 -1.48 -25.67 -23.01
N GLY A 40 -1.55 -24.33 -22.99
CA GLY A 40 -2.04 -23.49 -24.10
C GLY A 40 -1.23 -22.22 -24.36
N THR A 41 -1.74 -21.32 -25.22
CA THR A 41 -1.06 -20.05 -25.60
C THR A 41 -1.47 -18.84 -24.76
N THR A 42 -2.52 -18.98 -23.95
CA THR A 42 -3.00 -17.97 -23.00
C THR A 42 -3.16 -18.58 -21.62
N THR A 43 -3.17 -17.74 -20.60
CA THR A 43 -3.48 -18.11 -19.22
C THR A 43 -4.43 -17.11 -18.60
N GLN A 44 -5.14 -17.54 -17.57
CA GLN A 44 -5.90 -16.64 -16.71
C GLN A 44 -5.04 -16.23 -15.52
N ILE A 45 -4.98 -14.93 -15.28
CA ILE A 45 -4.37 -14.37 -14.08
C ILE A 45 -5.44 -13.77 -13.18
N LEU A 46 -5.17 -13.81 -11.88
CA LEU A 46 -5.87 -13.03 -10.87
C LEU A 46 -5.00 -11.83 -10.51
N LEU A 47 -5.45 -10.65 -10.90
CA LEU A 47 -4.87 -9.38 -10.53
C LEU A 47 -5.51 -8.91 -9.21
N HIS A 48 -4.68 -8.58 -8.23
CA HIS A 48 -5.09 -8.09 -6.93
C HIS A 48 -4.63 -6.65 -6.74
N GLN A 49 -5.56 -5.80 -6.34
CA GLN A 49 -5.34 -4.39 -6.05
C GLN A 49 -5.87 -4.08 -4.65
N ARG A 50 -5.08 -3.36 -3.85
CA ARG A 50 -5.55 -2.80 -2.59
C ARG A 50 -5.00 -1.40 -2.44
N TYR A 51 -5.85 -0.43 -2.20
CA TYR A 51 -5.46 0.96 -2.03
C TYR A 51 -6.15 1.60 -0.84
N PHE A 52 -5.53 2.64 -0.32
CA PHE A 52 -6.02 3.38 0.82
C PHE A 52 -6.09 4.86 0.51
N TRP A 53 -7.18 5.49 0.93
CA TRP A 53 -7.35 6.93 0.87
C TRP A 53 -7.69 7.53 2.22
N TRP A 54 -7.60 8.85 2.29
CA TRP A 54 -8.14 9.61 3.39
C TRP A 54 -9.65 9.45 3.43
N ARG A 55 -10.14 9.02 4.59
CA ARG A 55 -11.56 8.75 4.83
C ARG A 55 -12.46 9.96 4.56
N MET A 56 -11.96 11.18 4.78
CA MET A 56 -12.72 12.42 4.56
C MET A 56 -12.47 13.07 3.19
N TYR A 57 -11.91 12.34 2.23
CA TYR A 57 -11.68 12.88 0.90
C TYR A 57 -13.01 13.29 0.23
N SER A 58 -13.09 14.55 -0.18
CA SER A 58 -14.29 15.14 -0.78
C SER A 58 -14.74 14.48 -2.09
N GLY A 59 -13.81 13.80 -2.80
CA GLY A 59 -14.15 13.01 -3.99
C GLY A 59 -15.07 11.82 -3.71
N PHE A 60 -15.25 11.44 -2.44
CA PHE A 60 -16.25 10.44 -2.02
C PHE A 60 -17.64 11.05 -1.75
N SER A 61 -17.92 12.26 -2.27
CA SER A 61 -19.24 12.93 -2.14
C SER A 61 -19.68 13.15 -0.69
N GLY A 62 -18.73 13.30 0.25
CA GLY A 62 -19.00 13.46 1.67
C GLY A 62 -19.41 12.17 2.39
N TYR A 63 -19.34 11.02 1.72
CA TYR A 63 -19.55 9.71 2.35
C TYR A 63 -18.35 9.35 3.21
N LEU A 64 -18.60 9.05 4.49
CA LEU A 64 -17.59 8.55 5.41
C LEU A 64 -17.84 7.06 5.59
N CYS A 65 -16.85 6.23 5.25
CA CYS A 65 -16.94 4.81 5.52
C CYS A 65 -17.16 4.54 7.02
N THR A 66 -17.74 3.38 7.29
CA THR A 66 -17.97 2.83 8.61
C THR A 66 -17.61 1.34 8.62
N GLU A 67 -17.53 0.75 9.81
CA GLU A 67 -17.41 -0.71 9.96
C GLU A 67 -18.54 -1.48 9.25
N HIS A 68 -19.75 -0.89 9.16
CA HIS A 68 -20.84 -1.51 8.42
C HIS A 68 -20.49 -1.70 6.94
N ASP A 69 -19.79 -0.73 6.33
CA ASP A 69 -19.37 -0.80 4.92
C ASP A 69 -18.37 -1.90 4.66
N VAL A 70 -17.47 -2.15 5.61
CA VAL A 70 -16.52 -3.27 5.57
C VAL A 70 -17.28 -4.59 5.60
N VAL A 71 -18.25 -4.72 6.51
CA VAL A 71 -19.04 -5.96 6.68
C VAL A 71 -19.90 -6.27 5.45
N VAL A 72 -20.56 -5.28 4.86
CA VAL A 72 -21.45 -5.49 3.69
C VAL A 72 -20.72 -5.41 2.35
N GLY A 73 -19.44 -5.03 2.34
CA GLY A 73 -18.65 -4.89 1.13
C GLY A 73 -19.15 -3.74 0.24
N THR A 74 -19.36 -2.56 0.81
CA THR A 74 -19.79 -1.38 0.03
C THR A 74 -18.74 -1.03 -1.02
N LEU A 75 -19.17 -0.74 -2.25
CA LEU A 75 -18.27 -0.29 -3.31
C LEU A 75 -17.71 1.11 -3.02
N ILE A 76 -16.40 1.26 -3.15
CA ILE A 76 -15.72 2.55 -3.14
C ILE A 76 -15.86 3.17 -4.52
N ASN A 77 -16.79 4.11 -4.65
CA ASN A 77 -16.98 4.89 -5.88
C ASN A 77 -15.95 6.03 -5.93
N ILE A 78 -14.77 5.75 -6.50
CA ILE A 78 -13.75 6.76 -6.74
C ILE A 78 -14.20 7.57 -7.97
N ILE A 79 -14.41 8.88 -7.79
CA ILE A 79 -14.82 9.80 -8.86
C ILE A 79 -13.65 10.73 -9.23
N PRO A 80 -13.31 10.87 -10.53
CA PRO A 80 -13.82 10.10 -11.67
C PRO A 80 -13.35 8.63 -11.66
N ALA A 81 -14.00 7.78 -12.46
CA ALA A 81 -13.68 6.35 -12.55
C ALA A 81 -12.19 6.13 -12.81
N ALA A 82 -11.51 5.58 -11.80
CA ALA A 82 -10.11 5.26 -11.82
C ALA A 82 -9.85 3.98 -12.61
N THR A 83 -8.76 3.92 -13.36
CA THR A 83 -8.36 2.71 -14.10
C THR A 83 -6.91 2.33 -13.82
N LEU A 84 -6.65 1.02 -13.75
CA LEU A 84 -5.31 0.46 -13.77
C LEU A 84 -4.86 0.32 -15.22
N MET A 85 -3.86 1.11 -15.59
CA MET A 85 -3.40 1.25 -16.97
C MET A 85 -2.19 0.37 -17.23
N CYS A 86 -2.06 -0.12 -18.46
CA CYS A 86 -0.78 -0.61 -18.94
C CYS A 86 0.10 0.58 -19.34
N LEU A 87 1.31 0.64 -18.80
CA LEU A 87 2.25 1.76 -18.91
C LEU A 87 3.41 1.48 -19.87
N ARG A 88 3.78 0.20 -20.05
CA ARG A 88 4.85 -0.25 -20.96
C ARG A 88 4.52 -1.60 -21.58
N ASN A 89 5.02 -1.79 -22.81
CA ASN A 89 4.97 -3.06 -23.57
C ASN A 89 3.55 -3.60 -23.83
N CYS A 90 2.55 -2.71 -23.89
CA CYS A 90 1.14 -3.09 -23.93
C CYS A 90 0.70 -3.75 -25.23
N THR A 91 1.37 -3.45 -26.35
CA THR A 91 0.93 -3.78 -27.72
C THR A 91 0.73 -5.27 -27.97
N SER A 92 1.46 -6.14 -27.29
CA SER A 92 1.40 -7.61 -27.47
C SER A 92 0.67 -8.36 -26.35
N SER A 93 0.15 -7.64 -25.34
CA SER A 93 -0.34 -8.24 -24.08
C SER A 93 -1.82 -8.58 -24.06
N THR A 94 -2.59 -8.12 -25.06
CA THR A 94 -4.07 -8.06 -25.03
C THR A 94 -4.67 -7.41 -23.77
N TYR A 95 -3.86 -6.70 -22.96
CA TYR A 95 -4.34 -5.96 -21.81
C TYR A 95 -5.32 -4.87 -22.28
N PRO A 96 -6.44 -4.63 -21.56
CA PRO A 96 -7.44 -3.66 -21.98
C PRO A 96 -6.84 -2.27 -22.23
N SER A 97 -7.05 -1.70 -23.42
CA SER A 97 -6.52 -0.38 -23.79
C SER A 97 -7.12 0.77 -22.97
N SER A 98 -8.35 0.59 -22.49
CA SER A 98 -9.02 1.49 -21.53
C SER A 98 -8.53 1.32 -20.09
N GLY A 99 -7.65 0.35 -19.84
CA GLY A 99 -7.31 -0.10 -18.50
C GLY A 99 -8.40 -0.94 -17.84
N VAL A 100 -8.11 -1.41 -16.64
CA VAL A 100 -9.04 -2.14 -15.78
C VAL A 100 -9.65 -1.17 -14.78
N THR A 101 -10.98 -1.06 -14.74
CA THR A 101 -11.67 -0.16 -13.82
C THR A 101 -11.43 -0.55 -12.36
N VAL A 102 -11.09 0.44 -11.54
CA VAL A 102 -10.85 0.30 -10.10
C VAL A 102 -12.14 0.54 -9.34
N ASN A 103 -13.01 -0.48 -9.30
CA ASN A 103 -14.23 -0.49 -8.48
C ASN A 103 -14.01 -1.38 -7.26
N MET A 104 -13.38 -0.83 -6.23
CA MET A 104 -12.95 -1.64 -5.09
C MET A 104 -14.08 -1.87 -4.09
N ILE A 105 -14.02 -3.01 -3.42
CA ILE A 105 -14.90 -3.33 -2.30
C ILE A 105 -14.24 -2.81 -1.03
N THR A 106 -15.01 -2.14 -0.17
CA THR A 106 -14.52 -1.65 1.12
C THR A 106 -14.01 -2.83 1.94
N SER A 107 -12.75 -2.75 2.35
CA SER A 107 -12.05 -3.80 3.11
C SER A 107 -11.54 -3.29 4.45
N ASP A 108 -11.45 -1.98 4.62
CA ASP A 108 -10.92 -1.35 5.84
C ASP A 108 -11.49 0.07 5.99
N CYS A 109 -11.79 0.47 7.23
CA CYS A 109 -12.23 1.80 7.55
C CYS A 109 -11.77 2.21 8.95
N ASP A 110 -10.81 3.15 9.02
CA ASP A 110 -10.28 3.63 10.28
C ASP A 110 -10.74 5.07 10.55
N SER A 111 -11.38 5.28 11.69
CA SER A 111 -11.89 6.57 12.14
C SER A 111 -10.95 7.32 13.08
N ASN A 112 -9.81 6.73 13.45
CA ASN A 112 -8.79 7.36 14.26
C ASN A 112 -8.25 8.60 13.55
N PRO A 113 -8.24 9.79 14.19
CA PRO A 113 -7.82 11.04 13.55
C PRO A 113 -6.36 11.07 13.06
N LEU A 114 -5.52 10.13 13.52
CA LEU A 114 -4.13 9.98 13.08
C LEU A 114 -3.95 9.01 11.90
N ILE A 115 -4.96 8.20 11.61
CA ILE A 115 -4.95 7.20 10.54
C ILE A 115 -5.92 7.63 9.44
N GLU A 116 -7.18 7.91 9.79
CA GLU A 116 -8.29 8.33 8.94
C GLU A 116 -8.21 7.71 7.54
N SER A 117 -8.31 6.38 7.48
CA SER A 117 -8.16 5.64 6.22
C SER A 117 -9.47 5.00 5.80
N TRP A 118 -9.69 4.98 4.48
CA TRP A 118 -10.65 4.12 3.83
C TRP A 118 -9.88 3.25 2.85
N GLY A 119 -9.84 1.95 3.13
CA GLY A 119 -9.21 0.94 2.29
C GLY A 119 -10.22 0.14 1.50
N GLY A 120 -9.86 -0.21 0.28
CA GLY A 120 -10.61 -1.21 -0.48
C GLY A 120 -9.70 -2.16 -1.23
N GLU A 121 -10.30 -3.27 -1.63
CA GLU A 121 -9.64 -4.38 -2.28
C GLU A 121 -10.44 -4.81 -3.52
N LEU A 122 -9.73 -5.25 -4.57
CA LEU A 122 -10.31 -5.72 -5.81
C LEU A 122 -9.49 -6.87 -6.37
N TYR A 123 -10.20 -7.92 -6.80
CA TYR A 123 -9.64 -9.01 -7.59
C TYR A 123 -10.27 -8.99 -8.98
N THR A 124 -9.43 -8.94 -10.02
CA THR A 124 -9.87 -8.98 -11.41
C THR A 124 -9.21 -10.15 -12.12
N THR A 125 -10.01 -10.98 -12.79
CA THR A 125 -9.49 -12.04 -13.65
C THR A 125 -9.25 -11.50 -15.05
N LEU A 126 -8.05 -11.68 -15.59
CA LEU A 126 -7.71 -11.33 -16.97
C LEU A 126 -7.19 -12.58 -17.70
N THR A 127 -7.51 -12.70 -18.98
CA THR A 127 -6.92 -13.70 -19.86
C THR A 127 -5.86 -13.02 -20.71
N LEU A 128 -4.61 -13.45 -20.59
CA LEU A 128 -3.45 -12.85 -21.27
C LEU A 128 -2.62 -13.92 -21.99
N PRO A 129 -1.95 -13.61 -23.12
CA PRO A 129 -0.98 -14.48 -23.74
C PRO A 129 0.16 -14.83 -22.77
N ILE A 130 0.65 -16.07 -22.81
CA ILE A 130 1.77 -16.51 -21.96
C ILE A 130 3.09 -15.76 -22.26
N THR A 131 3.16 -15.08 -23.40
CA THR A 131 4.30 -14.23 -23.78
C THR A 131 4.20 -12.81 -23.21
N THR A 132 3.21 -12.52 -22.38
CA THR A 132 2.97 -11.18 -21.84
C THR A 132 4.06 -10.78 -20.86
N SER A 133 4.73 -9.67 -21.14
CA SER A 133 5.67 -9.02 -20.23
C SER A 133 5.42 -7.51 -20.25
N ILE A 134 4.66 -7.03 -19.27
CA ILE A 134 4.16 -5.64 -19.21
C ILE A 134 4.43 -4.97 -17.87
N THR A 135 4.35 -3.65 -17.90
CA THR A 135 4.29 -2.82 -16.71
C THR A 135 2.89 -2.23 -16.63
N ILE A 136 2.21 -2.43 -15.51
CA ILE A 136 0.90 -1.86 -15.22
C ILE A 136 1.03 -0.90 -14.05
N GLY A 137 0.14 0.08 -13.96
CA GLY A 137 0.16 0.97 -12.80
C GLY A 137 -1.07 1.84 -12.66
N TYR A 138 -1.23 2.29 -11.43
CA TYR A 138 -2.28 3.19 -11.00
C TYR A 138 -1.62 4.46 -10.51
N THR A 139 -2.02 5.60 -11.05
CA THR A 139 -1.35 6.89 -10.81
C THR A 139 -2.35 8.01 -10.66
N SER A 140 -2.11 8.97 -9.77
CA SER A 140 -2.89 10.19 -9.69
C SER A 140 -2.10 11.32 -9.02
N SER A 141 -2.74 12.47 -8.82
CA SER A 141 -2.06 13.73 -8.58
C SER A 141 -1.83 14.11 -7.13
N ALA A 142 -2.38 13.43 -6.13
CA ALA A 142 -2.06 13.88 -4.78
C ALA A 142 -2.05 12.80 -3.68
N TRP A 143 -0.84 12.59 -3.19
CA TRP A 143 -0.56 12.22 -1.81
C TRP A 143 -1.16 13.24 -0.85
N LEU A 144 -1.32 12.88 0.41
CA LEU A 144 -1.65 13.86 1.46
C LEU A 144 -0.63 15.00 1.52
N THR A 145 -1.07 16.20 1.89
CA THR A 145 -0.20 17.39 2.01
C THR A 145 0.75 17.32 3.20
N ALA A 146 0.34 16.70 4.31
CA ALA A 146 1.13 16.60 5.54
C ALA A 146 2.20 15.48 5.49
N LEU A 147 2.93 15.36 4.37
CA LEU A 147 4.10 14.47 4.26
C LEU A 147 5.39 15.21 4.59
N TYR A 148 6.34 14.47 5.18
CA TYR A 148 7.71 14.91 5.38
C TYR A 148 8.41 15.26 4.06
N ILE A 149 8.19 14.46 3.02
CA ILE A 149 8.66 14.68 1.64
C ILE A 149 7.52 14.27 0.70
N GLY A 150 7.31 15.05 -0.37
CA GLY A 150 6.35 14.72 -1.43
C GLY A 150 4.88 15.09 -1.13
N GLY A 151 4.63 15.92 -0.12
CA GLY A 151 3.28 16.33 0.25
C GLY A 151 2.54 17.02 -0.90
N GLY A 152 1.31 16.58 -1.17
CA GLY A 152 0.47 17.10 -2.27
C GLY A 152 0.97 16.76 -3.68
N GLN A 153 2.09 16.06 -3.81
CA GLN A 153 2.62 15.63 -5.12
C GLN A 153 1.88 14.37 -5.60
N GLY A 154 2.03 14.08 -6.90
CA GLY A 154 1.52 12.85 -7.50
C GLY A 154 2.09 11.58 -6.87
N TRP A 155 1.35 10.50 -7.07
CA TRP A 155 1.72 9.14 -6.69
C TRP A 155 1.60 8.19 -7.89
N SER A 156 2.36 7.11 -7.84
CA SER A 156 2.35 6.07 -8.87
C SER A 156 2.62 4.74 -8.19
N ILE A 157 1.72 3.77 -8.36
CA ILE A 157 1.91 2.39 -7.90
C ILE A 157 2.06 1.54 -9.15
N VAL A 158 3.28 1.02 -9.37
CA VAL A 158 3.68 0.38 -10.62
C VAL A 158 4.11 -1.05 -10.34
N ASN A 159 3.50 -1.99 -11.06
CA ASN A 159 3.80 -3.42 -11.00
C ASN A 159 4.36 -3.91 -12.34
N ARG A 160 5.30 -4.86 -12.27
CA ARG A 160 5.75 -5.64 -13.43
C ARG A 160 5.20 -7.05 -13.39
N MET A 161 4.69 -7.44 -14.55
CA MET A 161 4.11 -8.74 -14.81
C MET A 161 4.83 -9.39 -15.98
N ASN A 162 5.30 -10.61 -15.77
CA ASN A 162 5.91 -11.44 -16.79
C ASN A 162 5.33 -12.86 -16.70
N LEU A 163 4.61 -13.27 -17.74
CA LEU A 163 3.96 -14.58 -17.82
C LEU A 163 4.82 -15.63 -18.53
N ALA A 164 6.02 -15.25 -18.98
CA ALA A 164 6.95 -16.19 -19.60
C ALA A 164 7.23 -17.35 -18.64
N LEU A 165 7.34 -18.55 -19.20
CA LEU A 165 7.65 -19.74 -18.42
C LEU A 165 9.01 -19.60 -17.74
N ARG A 166 9.01 -19.95 -16.46
CA ARG A 166 10.19 -20.16 -15.65
C ARG A 166 11.00 -21.37 -16.14
N PRO A 167 12.27 -21.51 -15.75
CA PRO A 167 13.08 -22.69 -16.07
C PRO A 167 12.48 -24.03 -15.64
N ASP A 168 11.64 -24.04 -14.59
CA ASP A 168 10.93 -25.23 -14.11
C ASP A 168 9.63 -25.54 -14.89
N GLY A 169 9.27 -24.72 -15.88
CA GLY A 169 8.11 -24.91 -16.74
C GLY A 169 6.80 -24.34 -16.20
N TYR A 170 6.81 -23.63 -15.07
CA TYR A 170 5.62 -22.97 -14.51
C TYR A 170 5.58 -21.47 -14.86
N ILE A 171 4.38 -20.89 -14.81
CA ILE A 171 4.23 -19.42 -14.79
C ILE A 171 4.47 -18.93 -13.38
N ASN A 172 5.19 -17.82 -13.28
CA ASN A 172 5.46 -17.15 -12.03
C ASN A 172 4.21 -16.61 -11.32
N SER A 173 4.19 -16.66 -10.00
CA SER A 173 3.26 -15.93 -9.14
C SER A 173 4.00 -14.71 -8.59
N SER A 174 3.37 -13.53 -8.55
CA SER A 174 4.04 -12.40 -7.91
C SER A 174 3.97 -12.54 -6.38
N PRO A 175 4.95 -12.01 -5.63
CA PRO A 175 4.93 -12.01 -4.18
C PRO A 175 3.68 -11.35 -3.61
N VAL A 176 3.30 -11.81 -2.43
CA VAL A 176 2.23 -11.24 -1.63
C VAL A 176 2.82 -10.53 -0.41
N THR A 177 2.26 -9.36 -0.12
CA THR A 177 2.53 -8.60 1.09
C THR A 177 1.25 -7.91 1.55
N THR A 178 1.20 -7.51 2.81
CA THR A 178 0.15 -6.67 3.36
C THR A 178 0.78 -5.61 4.24
N THR A 179 0.14 -4.44 4.30
CA THR A 179 0.51 -3.36 5.20
C THR A 179 -0.72 -2.64 5.67
N LEU A 180 -0.60 -1.99 6.83
CA LEU A 180 -1.52 -0.96 7.26
C LEU A 180 -1.34 0.29 6.40
N PRO A 181 -2.39 1.10 6.21
CA PRO A 181 -2.29 2.39 5.52
C PRO A 181 -1.35 3.36 6.23
N CYS A 182 -1.34 3.30 7.57
CA CYS A 182 -0.53 4.15 8.42
C CYS A 182 -0.09 3.38 9.67
N ILE A 183 1.19 3.50 10.04
CA ILE A 183 1.77 2.87 11.23
C ILE A 183 2.31 3.96 12.16
N LEU A 184 1.90 3.92 13.42
CA LEU A 184 2.23 4.97 14.39
C LEU A 184 3.53 4.62 15.14
N TYR A 185 4.48 5.55 15.11
CA TYR A 185 5.70 5.46 15.91
C TYR A 185 5.97 6.74 16.69
N GLN A 186 6.59 6.59 17.86
CA GLN A 186 7.06 7.75 18.60
C GLN A 186 8.22 8.42 17.86
N ARG A 187 8.22 9.75 17.78
CA ARG A 187 9.36 10.49 17.21
C ARG A 187 10.66 10.21 17.97
N ASN A 188 11.80 10.38 17.29
CA ASN A 188 13.15 10.32 17.86
C ASN A 188 13.48 8.98 18.57
N VAL A 189 12.86 7.88 18.15
CA VAL A 189 13.18 6.52 18.60
C VAL A 189 13.72 5.73 17.42
N SER A 190 14.72 4.88 17.66
CA SER A 190 15.20 3.93 16.64
C SER A 190 14.15 2.87 16.38
N ILE A 191 13.68 2.80 15.13
CA ILE A 191 12.61 1.90 14.70
C ILE A 191 13.21 0.83 13.80
N VAL A 192 12.76 -0.41 14.00
CA VAL A 192 12.99 -1.53 13.09
C VAL A 192 11.63 -2.03 12.61
N HIS A 193 11.33 -1.79 11.33
CA HIS A 193 10.07 -2.18 10.71
C HIS A 193 10.34 -3.21 9.62
N VAL A 194 9.54 -4.28 9.57
CA VAL A 194 9.70 -5.34 8.57
C VAL A 194 8.44 -5.48 7.77
N VAL A 195 8.56 -5.23 6.46
CA VAL A 195 7.50 -5.52 5.51
C VAL A 195 7.51 -7.02 5.26
N GLN A 196 6.44 -7.70 5.65
CA GLN A 196 6.32 -9.14 5.43
C GLN A 196 6.16 -9.41 3.94
N MET A 197 6.93 -10.34 3.40
CA MET A 197 6.82 -10.79 2.02
C MET A 197 6.78 -12.31 2.00
N ALA A 198 5.90 -12.86 1.18
CA ALA A 198 5.83 -14.28 0.92
C ALA A 198 5.62 -14.48 -0.57
N ASP A 199 6.08 -15.61 -1.07
CA ASP A 199 5.79 -16.04 -2.43
C ASP A 199 5.40 -17.52 -2.42
N ASN A 200 4.60 -17.91 -3.40
CA ASN A 200 4.03 -19.24 -3.48
C ASN A 200 4.91 -20.21 -4.28
N ASP A 201 5.94 -19.72 -4.96
CA ASP A 201 6.83 -20.50 -5.80
C ASP A 201 8.12 -20.84 -5.02
N ALA A 202 8.37 -22.14 -4.83
CA ALA A 202 9.29 -22.63 -3.81
C ALA A 202 10.78 -22.33 -4.04
N THR A 203 11.17 -21.95 -5.26
CA THR A 203 12.58 -21.65 -5.62
C THR A 203 12.93 -20.18 -5.46
N ASP A 204 11.92 -19.33 -5.29
CA ASP A 204 12.05 -17.93 -5.60
C ASP A 204 12.81 -17.18 -4.49
N THR A 205 13.61 -16.23 -4.93
CA THR A 205 14.37 -15.34 -4.07
C THR A 205 13.72 -13.98 -4.08
N LEU A 206 13.18 -13.58 -2.93
CA LEU A 206 12.56 -12.28 -2.76
C LEU A 206 13.56 -11.26 -2.26
N LEU A 207 13.62 -10.12 -2.94
CA LEU A 207 14.41 -8.97 -2.56
C LEU A 207 13.53 -7.74 -2.52
N CYS A 208 13.91 -6.76 -1.71
CA CYS A 208 13.25 -5.47 -1.69
C CYS A 208 14.21 -4.34 -1.93
N ARG A 209 13.70 -3.33 -2.63
CA ARG A 209 14.39 -2.08 -2.86
C ARG A 209 13.43 -0.91 -2.70
N TRP A 210 14.01 0.27 -2.57
CA TRP A 210 13.24 1.49 -2.74
C TRP A 210 12.62 1.55 -4.14
N SER A 211 11.38 2.02 -4.21
CA SER A 211 10.81 2.51 -5.46
C SER A 211 11.69 3.65 -5.98
N ASN A 212 11.89 3.67 -7.29
CA ASN A 212 12.72 4.67 -7.95
C ASN A 212 11.91 5.45 -8.99
N SER A 213 12.40 6.66 -9.27
CA SER A 213 11.99 7.38 -10.47
C SER A 213 12.39 6.57 -11.72
N ASN A 214 11.93 7.04 -12.89
CA ASN A 214 12.35 6.44 -14.15
C ASN A 214 13.88 6.51 -14.31
N SER A 215 14.55 5.36 -14.20
CA SER A 215 16.01 5.23 -14.19
C SER A 215 16.45 3.89 -14.76
N SER A 216 17.73 3.75 -15.11
CA SER A 216 18.27 2.51 -15.70
C SER A 216 18.25 1.32 -14.74
N TYR A 217 18.18 1.55 -13.43
CA TYR A 217 18.13 0.51 -12.39
C TYR A 217 16.70 0.07 -12.07
N ASN A 218 15.71 0.69 -12.71
CA ASN A 218 14.30 0.44 -12.49
C ASN A 218 13.81 -0.55 -13.54
N TYR A 219 13.57 -1.80 -13.12
CA TYR A 219 13.07 -2.86 -14.00
C TYR A 219 11.68 -2.60 -14.56
N ASN A 220 10.91 -1.70 -13.94
CA ASN A 220 9.60 -1.27 -14.45
C ASN A 220 9.74 -0.17 -15.51
N GLN A 221 10.92 0.46 -15.64
CA GLN A 221 11.22 1.54 -16.61
C GLN A 221 10.17 2.67 -16.62
N ASN A 222 9.58 2.92 -15.45
CA ASN A 222 8.53 3.90 -15.23
C ASN A 222 8.73 4.55 -13.86
N ASP A 223 8.22 5.75 -13.63
CA ASP A 223 8.27 6.35 -12.30
C ASP A 223 7.35 5.57 -11.33
N GLU A 224 7.95 4.94 -10.32
CA GLU A 224 7.29 4.04 -9.36
C GLU A 224 6.84 4.73 -8.06
N CYS A 225 7.11 6.02 -7.91
CA CYS A 225 6.91 6.73 -6.64
C CYS A 225 6.67 8.23 -6.77
N VAL A 226 7.02 8.84 -7.90
CA VAL A 226 6.79 10.25 -8.22
C VAL A 226 7.31 11.14 -7.08
N GLY A 227 6.43 11.74 -6.28
CA GLY A 227 6.81 12.68 -5.23
C GLY A 227 7.51 12.04 -4.02
N VAL A 228 7.43 10.71 -3.85
CA VAL A 228 7.87 10.04 -2.61
C VAL A 228 9.00 9.03 -2.79
N CYS A 229 9.75 9.13 -3.88
CA CYS A 229 10.91 8.27 -4.11
C CYS A 229 11.97 8.47 -3.03
N LYS A 230 12.24 7.43 -2.22
CA LYS A 230 13.16 7.48 -1.06
C LYS A 230 12.83 8.62 -0.09
N ALA A 231 11.54 8.87 0.16
CA ALA A 231 11.03 9.95 1.01
C ALA A 231 11.23 9.75 2.53
N MET A 232 11.89 8.67 2.95
CA MET A 232 12.22 8.43 4.36
C MET A 232 13.39 9.30 4.83
N PRO A 233 13.52 9.57 6.14
CA PRO A 233 14.59 10.42 6.68
C PRO A 233 15.99 9.94 6.30
N ALA A 234 16.93 10.89 6.19
CA ALA A 234 18.33 10.58 5.93
C ALA A 234 18.89 9.60 6.99
N GLY A 235 19.69 8.64 6.53
CA GLY A 235 20.20 7.55 7.38
C GLY A 235 19.25 6.36 7.52
N THR A 236 18.06 6.40 6.92
CA THR A 236 17.20 5.20 6.81
C THR A 236 17.91 4.14 5.97
N THR A 237 18.01 2.92 6.49
CA THR A 237 18.58 1.77 5.79
C THR A 237 17.50 0.74 5.47
N LEU A 238 17.64 0.08 4.32
CA LEU A 238 16.80 -1.04 3.90
C LEU A 238 17.70 -2.27 3.69
N THR A 239 17.45 -3.33 4.46
CA THR A 239 18.04 -4.64 4.22
C THR A 239 17.21 -5.38 3.17
N ALA A 240 17.74 -5.46 1.95
CA ALA A 240 17.01 -5.95 0.79
C ALA A 240 16.50 -7.40 0.93
N SER A 241 17.30 -8.29 1.52
CA SER A 241 17.00 -9.73 1.60
C SER A 241 15.84 -10.10 2.51
N ASN A 242 15.39 -9.19 3.37
CA ASN A 242 14.31 -9.47 4.33
C ASN A 242 13.38 -8.26 4.54
N CYS A 243 13.40 -7.28 3.64
CA CYS A 243 12.57 -6.08 3.70
C CYS A 243 12.61 -5.33 5.05
N THR A 244 13.75 -5.33 5.73
CA THR A 244 13.87 -4.66 7.04
C THR A 244 14.31 -3.22 6.87
N LEU A 245 13.46 -2.30 7.32
CA LEU A 245 13.76 -0.88 7.45
C LEU A 245 14.28 -0.58 8.85
N GLN A 246 15.34 0.22 8.92
CA GLN A 246 15.83 0.81 10.16
C GLN A 246 15.94 2.32 10.00
N PHE A 247 15.28 3.08 10.87
CA PHE A 247 15.18 4.54 10.76
C PHE A 247 14.82 5.23 12.07
N ILE A 248 14.85 6.56 12.05
CA ILE A 248 14.35 7.45 13.10
C ILE A 248 13.44 8.48 12.45
N LEU A 249 12.30 8.77 13.06
CA LEU A 249 11.38 9.83 12.61
C LEU A 249 11.66 11.14 13.38
N PRO A 250 12.26 12.17 12.74
CA PRO A 250 12.75 13.35 13.45
C PRO A 250 11.65 14.32 13.85
N ASN A 251 10.64 14.49 13.00
CA ASN A 251 9.53 15.43 13.16
C ASN A 251 8.27 14.66 13.59
N ALA A 252 7.56 15.17 14.58
CA ALA A 252 6.23 14.64 14.93
C ALA A 252 5.12 15.43 14.26
N SER A 253 3.91 14.89 14.37
CA SER A 253 2.68 15.42 13.80
C SER A 253 2.75 15.55 12.27
N ILE A 254 3.48 14.62 11.65
CA ILE A 254 3.70 14.54 10.21
C ILE A 254 3.78 13.08 9.79
N TYR A 255 3.42 12.82 8.54
CA TYR A 255 3.48 11.50 7.93
C TYR A 255 4.75 11.33 7.10
N TYR A 256 5.26 10.12 7.03
CA TYR A 256 6.41 9.74 6.20
C TYR A 256 5.95 8.66 5.23
N ALA A 257 6.05 8.93 3.95
CA ALA A 257 5.71 7.96 2.93
C ALA A 257 6.88 6.97 2.73
N CYS A 258 6.56 5.69 2.77
CA CYS A 258 7.46 4.62 2.40
C CYS A 258 6.99 4.03 1.07
N ALA A 259 7.87 3.96 0.08
CA ALA A 259 7.59 3.38 -1.23
C ALA A 259 8.67 2.38 -1.60
N LEU A 260 8.28 1.11 -1.69
CA LEU A 260 9.16 -0.02 -1.96
C LEU A 260 8.65 -0.85 -3.13
N GLN A 261 9.57 -1.64 -3.69
CA GLN A 261 9.30 -2.70 -4.65
C GLN A 261 9.79 -4.02 -4.05
N ILE A 262 8.91 -5.01 -3.99
CA ILE A 262 9.25 -6.39 -3.66
C ILE A 262 9.46 -7.10 -5.00
N GLU A 263 10.69 -7.48 -5.25
CA GLU A 263 11.15 -8.08 -6.47
C GLU A 263 11.34 -9.58 -6.28
N ASP A 264 11.00 -10.27 -7.33
CA ASP A 264 10.87 -11.70 -7.33
C ASP A 264 11.78 -12.30 -8.40
N TYR A 265 12.76 -13.05 -7.95
CA TYR A 265 13.79 -13.65 -8.78
C TYR A 265 13.62 -15.16 -8.73
N TYR A 266 13.80 -15.83 -9.87
CA TYR A 266 13.60 -17.28 -9.94
C TYR A 266 14.52 -18.02 -8.95
N ASP A 267 15.74 -17.50 -8.78
CA ASP A 267 16.69 -17.92 -7.76
C ASP A 267 17.69 -16.79 -7.47
N THR A 268 18.63 -17.05 -6.56
CA THR A 268 19.71 -16.12 -6.18
C THR A 268 20.68 -15.75 -7.30
N THR A 269 20.66 -16.46 -8.44
CA THR A 269 21.56 -16.24 -9.57
C THR A 269 20.91 -15.47 -10.71
N SER A 270 19.59 -15.32 -10.67
CA SER A 270 18.80 -14.68 -11.70
C SER A 270 19.13 -13.19 -11.79
N PRO A 271 19.49 -12.65 -12.98
CA PRO A 271 19.95 -11.27 -13.10
C PRO A 271 18.81 -10.25 -13.10
N HIS A 272 17.57 -10.69 -13.33
CA HIS A 272 16.40 -9.82 -13.48
C HIS A 272 15.20 -10.42 -12.76
N PRO A 273 14.35 -9.59 -12.16
CA PRO A 273 13.14 -10.07 -11.52
C PRO A 273 12.06 -10.43 -12.56
N MET A 274 11.31 -11.48 -12.25
CA MET A 274 10.14 -11.92 -13.00
C MET A 274 8.94 -11.03 -12.68
N SER A 275 8.81 -10.59 -11.43
CA SER A 275 7.79 -9.64 -11.00
C SER A 275 8.36 -8.57 -10.07
N SER A 276 7.69 -7.41 -10.03
CA SER A 276 8.02 -6.30 -9.12
C SER A 276 6.72 -5.78 -8.56
N VAL A 277 6.48 -6.05 -7.28
CA VAL A 277 5.26 -5.72 -6.55
C VAL A 277 5.46 -4.42 -5.78
N PRO A 278 4.73 -3.34 -6.13
CA PRO A 278 4.82 -2.09 -5.40
C PRO A 278 4.11 -2.22 -4.06
N ILE A 279 4.72 -1.65 -3.02
CA ILE A 279 4.06 -1.42 -1.74
C ILE A 279 4.34 0.02 -1.28
N GLN A 280 3.26 0.76 -1.02
CA GLN A 280 3.32 2.12 -0.51
C GLN A 280 2.45 2.25 0.73
N PHE A 281 2.94 2.93 1.77
CA PHE A 281 2.24 3.13 3.03
C PHE A 281 2.86 4.29 3.82
N LEU A 282 2.25 4.64 4.95
CA LEU A 282 2.68 5.76 5.77
C LEU A 282 3.21 5.30 7.14
N PHE A 283 4.17 6.06 7.66
CA PHE A 283 4.42 6.14 9.10
C PHE A 283 3.91 7.48 9.62
N TYR A 284 3.27 7.50 10.78
CA TYR A 284 2.94 8.74 11.49
C TYR A 284 3.80 8.85 12.75
N ALA A 285 4.53 9.97 12.86
CA ALA A 285 5.33 10.25 14.03
C ALA A 285 4.52 11.06 15.05
N TYR A 286 4.34 10.55 16.26
CA TYR A 286 3.65 11.28 17.33
C TYR A 286 4.62 11.81 18.40
N ASN A 287 4.21 12.88 19.07
CA ASN A 287 4.91 13.38 20.25
C ASN A 287 4.55 12.50 21.45
N LYS A 288 5.56 12.16 22.23
CA LYS A 288 5.35 11.54 23.53
C LYS A 288 4.65 12.54 24.47
N GLY A 289 3.58 12.12 25.14
CA GLY A 289 2.95 12.90 26.20
C GLY A 289 3.87 13.06 27.42
N ALA A 290 3.71 14.16 28.18
CA ALA A 290 4.43 14.34 29.45
C ALA A 290 4.12 13.17 30.41
N GLY A 291 5.16 12.54 30.96
CA GLY A 291 5.00 11.37 31.84
C GLY A 291 4.60 10.07 31.15
N ALA A 292 4.48 10.03 29.81
CA ALA A 292 4.12 8.80 29.10
C ALA A 292 5.23 7.74 29.18
N CYS A 293 4.90 6.49 28.84
CA CYS A 293 5.87 5.39 28.80
C CYS A 293 6.96 5.64 27.73
N THR A 294 8.21 5.32 28.05
CA THR A 294 9.32 5.36 27.07
C THR A 294 9.40 4.11 26.20
N THR A 295 8.78 3.02 26.65
CA THR A 295 8.87 1.72 26.00
C THR A 295 7.54 1.43 25.34
N ALA A 296 7.56 1.24 24.02
CA ALA A 296 6.37 0.84 23.28
C ALA A 296 5.90 -0.56 23.73
N PRO A 297 4.58 -0.84 23.70
CA PRO A 297 4.10 -2.18 23.92
C PRO A 297 4.69 -3.13 22.87
N SER A 298 4.87 -4.39 23.24
CA SER A 298 5.40 -5.42 22.34
C SER A 298 4.48 -6.64 22.33
N ILE A 299 4.39 -7.30 21.19
CA ILE A 299 3.68 -8.58 21.06
C ILE A 299 4.65 -9.67 21.55
N ILE A 300 4.25 -10.41 22.59
CA ILE A 300 5.09 -11.41 23.29
C ILE A 300 4.51 -12.84 23.26
N GLY A 301 3.39 -13.05 22.55
CA GLY A 301 2.66 -14.32 22.55
C GLY A 301 3.35 -15.49 21.85
N VAL A 302 2.66 -16.64 21.84
CA VAL A 302 3.16 -17.95 21.37
C VAL A 302 3.70 -17.92 19.95
N ARG A 303 3.18 -17.03 19.10
CA ARG A 303 3.70 -16.83 17.75
C ARG A 303 4.88 -15.86 17.79
N PRO A 304 6.09 -16.28 17.38
CA PRO A 304 7.21 -15.37 17.26
C PRO A 304 6.83 -14.17 16.39
N ASN A 305 7.27 -12.98 16.78
CA ASN A 305 7.14 -11.79 15.96
C ASN A 305 7.59 -12.12 14.52
N ARG A 306 6.70 -11.93 13.53
CA ARG A 306 6.90 -12.20 12.09
C ARG A 306 6.77 -13.65 11.62
N ALA A 307 6.15 -14.55 12.37
CA ALA A 307 5.85 -15.89 11.84
C ALA A 307 4.60 -15.87 10.93
N CYS A 308 4.67 -16.57 9.80
CA CYS A 308 3.56 -16.73 8.86
C CYS A 308 2.74 -18.00 9.15
N ILE A 309 1.45 -17.98 8.85
CA ILE A 309 0.58 -19.18 8.80
C ILE A 309 -0.08 -19.23 7.43
N GLY A 310 -0.01 -20.38 6.77
CA GLY A 310 -0.91 -20.67 5.67
C GLY A 310 -2.29 -21.01 6.19
N VAL A 311 -3.28 -20.16 5.95
CA VAL A 311 -4.69 -20.42 6.30
C VAL A 311 -5.47 -20.69 5.02
N PRO A 312 -6.02 -21.91 4.82
CA PRO A 312 -6.85 -22.17 3.66
C PRO A 312 -8.13 -21.33 3.66
N VAL A 313 -8.64 -21.01 2.48
CA VAL A 313 -9.90 -20.25 2.32
C VAL A 313 -11.06 -21.02 2.97
N GLY A 314 -11.88 -20.31 3.74
CA GLY A 314 -13.05 -20.86 4.42
C GLY A 314 -12.75 -21.57 5.75
N VAL A 315 -11.49 -21.60 6.20
CA VAL A 315 -11.10 -22.16 7.49
C VAL A 315 -11.12 -21.07 8.57
N GLN A 316 -11.74 -21.38 9.71
CA GLN A 316 -11.67 -20.52 10.89
C GLN A 316 -10.27 -20.59 11.52
N LEU A 317 -9.61 -19.43 11.65
CA LEU A 317 -8.36 -19.28 12.39
C LEU A 317 -8.65 -18.72 13.78
N ASN A 318 -8.21 -19.42 14.83
CA ASN A 318 -8.20 -18.91 16.19
C ASN A 318 -6.75 -18.60 16.60
N GLU A 319 -6.48 -17.34 16.94
CA GLU A 319 -5.17 -16.89 17.37
C GLU A 319 -5.28 -16.03 18.64
N THR A 320 -4.33 -16.21 19.55
CA THR A 320 -4.21 -15.40 20.76
C THR A 320 -3.02 -14.46 20.62
N VAL A 321 -3.28 -13.16 20.72
CA VAL A 321 -2.24 -12.12 20.70
C VAL A 321 -1.99 -11.68 22.14
N GLU A 322 -0.80 -11.97 22.66
CA GLU A 322 -0.37 -11.48 23.98
C GLU A 322 0.49 -10.24 23.79
N ILE A 323 0.15 -9.17 24.51
CA ILE A 323 0.81 -7.87 24.39
C ILE A 323 1.34 -7.47 25.76
N GLN A 324 2.64 -7.23 25.84
CA GLN A 324 3.28 -6.71 27.02
C GLN A 324 3.22 -5.19 27.01
N THR A 325 2.64 -4.61 28.05
CA THR A 325 2.84 -3.20 28.41
C THR A 325 3.95 -3.12 29.44
N TYR A 326 4.76 -2.05 29.38
CA TYR A 326 5.96 -1.91 30.21
C TYR A 326 5.82 -0.85 31.30
N CYS A 327 4.71 -0.12 31.34
CA CYS A 327 4.48 0.96 32.28
C CYS A 327 3.18 0.73 33.08
N PRO A 328 3.21 0.92 34.42
CA PRO A 328 2.02 0.78 35.25
C PRO A 328 0.87 1.66 34.79
N GLY A 329 -0.34 1.10 34.76
CA GLY A 329 -1.56 1.83 34.40
C GLY A 329 -1.80 2.04 32.90
N GLN A 330 -0.94 1.49 32.02
CA GLN A 330 -1.21 1.48 30.58
C GLN A 330 -2.11 0.31 30.19
N THR A 331 -3.07 0.59 29.31
CA THR A 331 -3.95 -0.40 28.70
C THR A 331 -3.85 -0.33 27.17
N ILE A 332 -4.08 -1.46 26.52
CA ILE A 332 -4.27 -1.51 25.08
C ILE A 332 -5.71 -1.11 24.79
N ILE A 333 -5.87 -0.02 24.04
CA ILE A 333 -7.19 0.54 23.70
C ILE A 333 -7.67 0.11 22.32
N ASP A 334 -6.76 -0.36 21.47
CA ASP A 334 -7.06 -0.70 20.08
C ASP A 334 -6.00 -1.66 19.49
N LEU A 335 -6.40 -2.47 18.50
CA LEU A 335 -5.53 -3.28 17.67
C LEU A 335 -5.92 -3.13 16.22
N VAL A 336 -5.07 -2.45 15.46
CA VAL A 336 -5.28 -2.25 14.03
C VAL A 336 -4.72 -3.46 13.28
N THR A 337 -5.54 -4.07 12.44
CA THR A 337 -5.18 -5.24 11.60
C THR A 337 -5.40 -4.95 10.13
N SER A 338 -4.55 -5.48 9.25
CA SER A 338 -4.76 -5.45 7.80
C SER A 338 -5.08 -6.85 7.30
N SER A 339 -6.36 -7.10 7.04
CA SER A 339 -6.87 -8.43 6.65
C SER A 339 -7.38 -8.45 5.21
N PRO A 340 -7.28 -9.58 4.51
CA PRO A 340 -7.83 -9.72 3.16
C PRO A 340 -9.36 -9.60 3.16
N TYR A 341 -9.93 -9.27 2.01
CA TYR A 341 -11.38 -9.20 1.84
C TYR A 341 -12.07 -10.51 2.27
N GLY A 342 -13.17 -10.37 3.02
CA GLY A 342 -13.98 -11.49 3.52
C GLY A 342 -13.49 -12.13 4.82
N MET A 343 -12.35 -11.69 5.37
CA MET A 343 -11.92 -12.12 6.70
C MET A 343 -12.77 -11.43 7.77
N GLN A 344 -13.50 -12.21 8.55
CA GLN A 344 -14.31 -11.72 9.68
C GLN A 344 -13.53 -11.84 10.99
N HIS A 345 -13.52 -10.75 11.76
CA HIS A 345 -12.83 -10.68 13.04
C HIS A 345 -13.87 -10.74 14.18
N SER A 346 -13.55 -11.44 15.26
CA SER A 346 -14.26 -11.23 16.52
C SER A 346 -13.86 -9.89 17.13
N ALA A 347 -14.70 -9.33 18.00
CA ALA A 347 -14.29 -8.22 18.85
C ALA A 347 -13.05 -8.62 19.69
N ILE A 348 -12.17 -7.66 19.97
CA ILE A 348 -11.05 -7.86 20.90
C ILE A 348 -11.64 -8.14 22.28
N SER A 349 -11.44 -9.35 22.80
CA SER A 349 -11.75 -9.68 24.18
C SER A 349 -10.54 -9.32 25.05
N ASN A 350 -10.55 -8.12 25.64
CA ASN A 350 -9.61 -7.81 26.72
C ASN A 350 -9.89 -8.78 27.87
N PRO A 351 -8.94 -9.63 28.32
CA PRO A 351 -9.15 -10.37 29.55
C PRO A 351 -9.34 -9.33 30.66
N SER A 352 -10.50 -9.39 31.31
CA SER A 352 -10.95 -8.38 32.28
C SER A 352 -10.07 -8.26 33.52
N THR A 353 -9.05 -9.10 33.68
CA THR A 353 -7.95 -8.94 34.64
C THR A 353 -6.81 -9.86 34.25
N GLY A 354 -5.64 -9.29 33.93
CA GLY A 354 -4.38 -10.01 33.78
C GLY A 354 -3.30 -9.10 34.34
N LYS A 355 -2.60 -9.58 35.38
CA LYS A 355 -1.58 -8.83 36.11
C LYS A 355 -0.45 -8.32 35.23
#